data_AF-A0AAU2ZK30-F1
#
_entry.id   AF-A0AAU2ZK30-F1
#
_cell.length_a   1.000
_cell.length_b   1.000
_cell.length_c   1.000
_cell.angle_alpha   90.00
_cell.angle_beta   90.00
_cell.angle_gamma   90.00
#
_symmetry.space_group_name_H-M   'P 1'
#
loop_
_entity.id
_entity.type
_entity.pdbx_description
1 polymer ?
#
loop_
_entity_poly.entity_id
_entity_poly.type
_entity_poly.pdbx_seq_one_letter_code
_entity_poly.pdbx_strand_id
1 'polypeptide(L)'
;MSGRQRLVAGLTGLAVAVLAGVFCFLSWDRANQVAGIVSAVVGVVALGTGVLALMSGRDGSARVANTGRATAVGASSHANTGLTVHGSVQGSMEVDGTAEARAEDGGRANTGYDQL
;
A
#
# COMPACT_ATOMS: atom_id res chain seq x y z
N MET A 1 -9.27 -1.08 -11.97
CA MET A 1 -10.50 -0.38 -11.55
C MET A 1 -10.16 1.06 -11.26
N SER A 2 -10.82 2.02 -11.91
CA SER A 2 -10.53 3.43 -11.66
C SER A 2 -10.88 3.78 -10.22
N GLY A 3 -10.17 4.74 -9.61
CA GLY A 3 -10.38 5.13 -8.20
C GLY A 3 -11.84 5.47 -7.89
N ARG A 4 -12.55 6.04 -8.88
CA ARG A 4 -14.00 6.30 -8.78
C ARG A 4 -14.85 5.04 -8.63
N GLN A 5 -14.55 3.96 -9.36
CA GLN A 5 -15.32 2.72 -9.25
C GLN A 5 -15.15 2.04 -7.88
N ARG A 6 -13.94 2.09 -7.30
CA ARG A 6 -13.68 1.60 -5.94
C ARG A 6 -14.42 2.42 -4.89
N LEU A 7 -14.47 3.74 -5.07
CA LEU A 7 -15.14 4.67 -4.16
C LEU A 7 -16.67 4.49 -4.22
N VAL A 8 -17.23 4.30 -5.42
CA VAL A 8 -18.66 3.99 -5.59
C VAL A 8 -19.01 2.66 -4.93
N ALA A 9 -18.27 1.58 -5.20
CA ALA A 9 -18.54 0.28 -4.58
C ALA A 9 -18.43 0.32 -3.05
N GLY A 10 -17.45 1.06 -2.51
CA GLY A 10 -17.30 1.27 -1.07
C GLY A 10 -18.47 2.03 -0.45
N LEU A 11 -18.91 3.12 -1.09
CA LEU A 11 -20.07 3.90 -0.64
C LEU A 11 -21.37 3.09 -0.68
N THR A 12 -21.60 2.31 -1.74
CA THR A 12 -22.80 1.46 -1.83
C THR A 12 -22.78 0.36 -0.77
N GLY A 13 -21.62 -0.27 -0.53
CA GLY A 13 -21.47 -1.26 0.54
C GLY A 13 -21.73 -0.67 1.94
N LEU A 14 -21.22 0.53 2.21
CA LEU A 14 -21.46 1.24 3.45
C LEU A 14 -22.95 1.59 3.63
N ALA A 15 -23.61 2.08 2.59
CA ALA A 15 -25.03 2.42 2.63
C ALA A 15 -25.90 1.19 2.92
N VAL A 16 -25.59 0.04 2.31
CA VAL A 16 -26.30 -1.22 2.57
C VAL A 16 -26.07 -1.71 4.01
N ALA A 17 -24.85 -1.58 4.55
CA ALA A 17 -24.55 -1.95 5.93
C ALA A 17 -25.32 -1.07 6.95
N VAL A 18 -25.41 0.23 6.68
CA VAL A 18 -26.18 1.18 7.49
C VAL A 18 -27.68 0.84 7.45
N LEU A 19 -28.22 0.59 6.25
CA LEU A 19 -29.63 0.17 6.08
C LEU A 19 -29.93 -1.14 6.82
N ALA A 20 -29.05 -2.13 6.74
CA ALA A 20 -29.18 -3.39 7.46
C ALA A 20 -29.15 -3.18 8.99
N GLY A 21 -28.26 -2.31 9.48
CA GLY A 21 -28.20 -1.94 10.90
C GLY A 21 -29.47 -1.25 11.38
N VAL A 22 -30.01 -0.31 10.61
CA VAL A 22 -31.27 0.38 10.92
C VAL A 22 -32.46 -0.60 10.94
N PHE A 23 -32.55 -1.50 9.96
CA PHE A 23 -33.58 -2.55 9.95
C PHE A 23 -33.48 -3.50 11.15
N CYS A 24 -32.24 -3.82 11.56
CA CYS A 24 -31.98 -4.62 12.75
C CYS A 24 -32.43 -3.90 14.03
N PHE A 25 -32.19 -2.59 14.13
CA PHE A 25 -32.57 -1.76 15.27
C PHE A 25 -34.08 -1.53 15.35
N LEU A 26 -34.77 -1.41 14.21
CA LEU A 26 -36.24 -1.34 14.16
C LEU A 26 -36.90 -2.68 14.52
N SER A 27 -36.16 -3.80 14.47
CA SER A 27 -36.64 -5.14 14.83
C SER A 27 -36.51 -5.48 16.33
N TRP A 28 -36.16 -4.50 17.17
CA TRP A 28 -35.80 -4.61 18.59
C TRP A 28 -36.98 -4.88 19.55
N ASP A 29 -37.91 -5.76 19.17
CA ASP A 29 -38.82 -6.44 20.10
C ASP A 29 -38.28 -7.84 20.51
N ARG A 30 -37.12 -8.26 19.98
CA ARG A 30 -36.47 -9.55 20.29
C ARG A 30 -35.03 -9.38 20.74
N ALA A 31 -34.85 -8.92 21.97
CA ALA A 31 -33.54 -8.54 22.55
C ALA A 31 -32.44 -9.63 22.53
N ASN A 32 -32.76 -10.92 22.37
CA ASN A 32 -31.76 -11.99 22.38
C ASN A 32 -31.16 -12.32 20.98
N GLN A 33 -31.73 -11.76 19.91
CA GLN A 33 -31.32 -12.06 18.52
C GLN A 33 -30.27 -11.09 17.99
N VAL A 34 -29.98 -10.03 18.74
CA VAL A 34 -29.06 -8.93 18.37
C VAL A 34 -27.60 -9.38 18.41
N ALA A 35 -27.22 -10.24 19.37
CA ALA A 35 -25.84 -10.70 19.51
C ALA A 35 -25.35 -11.47 18.26
N GLY A 36 -26.19 -12.36 17.71
CA GLY A 36 -25.85 -13.12 16.51
C GLY A 36 -25.68 -12.23 15.28
N ILE A 37 -26.48 -11.18 15.16
CA ILE A 37 -26.42 -10.23 14.04
C ILE A 37 -25.14 -9.39 14.13
N VAL A 38 -24.79 -8.93 15.33
CA VAL A 38 -23.54 -8.19 15.56
C VAL A 38 -22.32 -9.07 15.24
N SER A 39 -22.30 -10.32 15.69
CA SER A 39 -21.21 -11.26 15.35
C SER A 39 -21.11 -11.51 13.85
N ALA A 40 -22.23 -11.60 13.14
CA ALA A 40 -22.24 -11.75 11.69
C ALA A 40 -21.66 -10.51 10.99
N VAL A 41 -22.03 -9.29 11.42
CA VAL A 41 -21.48 -8.05 10.86
C VAL A 41 -19.97 -7.94 11.11
N VAL A 42 -19.51 -8.24 12.33
CA VAL A 42 -18.08 -8.25 12.65
C VAL A 42 -17.33 -9.27 11.79
N GLY A 43 -17.92 -10.45 11.57
CA GLY A 43 -17.35 -11.47 10.68
C GLY A 43 -17.24 -11.00 9.23
N VAL A 44 -18.28 -10.35 8.71
CA VAL A 44 -18.28 -9.80 7.34
C VAL A 44 -17.24 -8.68 7.19
N VAL A 45 -17.12 -7.80 8.18
CA VAL A 45 -16.10 -6.75 8.18
C VAL A 45 -14.70 -7.34 8.25
N ALA A 46 -14.46 -8.30 9.13
CA ALA A 46 -13.16 -8.97 9.26
C ALA A 46 -12.76 -9.73 8.00
N LEU A 47 -13.71 -10.41 7.35
CA LEU A 47 -13.47 -11.06 6.06
C LEU A 47 -13.22 -10.02 4.95
N GLY A 48 -14.00 -8.94 4.91
CA GLY A 48 -13.84 -7.86 3.95
C GLY A 48 -12.48 -7.18 4.05
N THR A 49 -12.01 -6.89 5.28
CA THR A 49 -10.69 -6.31 5.51
C THR A 49 -9.57 -7.31 5.19
N GLY A 50 -9.75 -8.60 5.50
CA GLY A 50 -8.81 -9.66 5.12
C GLY A 50 -8.66 -9.81 3.61
N VAL A 51 -9.77 -9.84 2.86
CA VAL A 51 -9.75 -9.89 1.40
C VAL A 51 -9.14 -8.61 0.81
N LEU A 52 -9.48 -7.44 1.35
CA LEU A 52 -8.86 -6.18 0.93
C LEU A 52 -7.35 -6.15 1.19
N ALA A 53 -6.88 -6.71 2.30
CA ALA A 53 -5.46 -6.82 2.60
C ALA A 53 -4.74 -7.74 1.60
N LEU A 54 -5.34 -8.89 1.28
CA LEU A 54 -4.79 -9.82 0.27
C LEU A 54 -4.78 -9.20 -1.13
N MET A 55 -5.83 -8.46 -1.52
CA MET A 55 -5.90 -7.78 -2.82
C MET A 55 -5.06 -6.50 -2.88
N SER A 56 -4.68 -5.95 -1.72
CA SER A 56 -3.79 -4.79 -1.63
C SER A 56 -2.31 -5.18 -1.65
N GLY A 57 -2.00 -6.45 -1.94
CA GLY A 57 -0.68 -6.87 -2.41
C GLY A 57 -0.23 -5.90 -3.50
N ARG A 58 0.70 -5.03 -3.11
CA ARG A 58 1.18 -3.92 -3.92
C ARG A 58 2.21 -4.49 -4.87
N ASP A 59 1.74 -5.03 -6.00
CA ASP A 59 2.60 -5.26 -7.16
C ASP A 59 2.93 -3.90 -7.78
N GLY A 60 3.84 -3.18 -7.14
CA GLY A 60 4.40 -1.95 -7.67
C GLY A 60 5.57 -2.31 -8.56
N SER A 61 5.40 -2.25 -9.88
CA SER A 61 6.55 -2.31 -10.78
C SER A 61 7.29 -0.99 -10.75
N ALA A 62 8.56 -0.99 -10.34
CA ALA A 62 9.41 0.19 -10.39
C ALA A 62 10.39 0.06 -11.56
N ARG A 63 10.39 1.05 -12.46
CA ARG A 63 11.34 1.14 -13.57
C ARG A 63 12.17 2.42 -13.42
N VAL A 64 13.49 2.26 -13.35
CA VAL A 64 14.45 3.36 -13.35
C VAL A 64 15.31 3.20 -14.59
N ALA A 65 15.30 4.19 -15.48
CA ALA A 65 16.01 4.13 -16.75
C ALA A 65 16.69 5.46 -17.07
N ASN A 66 17.86 5.40 -17.71
CA ASN A 66 18.58 6.56 -18.26
C ASN A 66 18.84 7.67 -17.23
N THR A 67 19.38 7.30 -16.08
CA THR A 67 19.65 8.27 -15.02
C THR A 67 20.94 9.05 -15.29
N GLY A 68 21.02 10.27 -14.75
CA GLY A 68 22.21 11.13 -14.83
C GLY A 68 23.23 10.85 -13.72
N ARG A 69 24.36 11.57 -13.74
CA ARG A 69 25.42 11.46 -12.72
C ARG A 69 24.96 12.04 -11.38
N ALA A 70 25.30 11.36 -10.28
CA ALA A 70 25.10 11.85 -8.91
C ALA A 70 26.43 11.95 -8.17
N THR A 71 26.71 13.11 -7.57
CA THR A 71 27.92 13.34 -6.75
C THR A 71 27.52 13.89 -5.39
N ALA A 72 28.01 13.28 -4.32
CA ALA A 72 27.82 13.74 -2.95
C ALA A 72 29.18 13.99 -2.27
N VAL A 73 29.28 15.08 -1.51
CA VAL A 73 30.53 15.57 -0.89
C VAL A 73 30.29 15.90 0.58
N GLY A 74 31.26 15.62 1.46
CA GLY A 74 31.18 15.88 2.90
C GLY A 74 30.78 14.69 3.77
N ALA A 75 30.80 14.88 5.09
CA ALA A 75 30.49 13.83 6.06
C ALA A 75 29.00 13.41 5.99
N SER A 76 28.74 12.10 6.00
CA SER A 76 27.42 11.49 5.77
C SER A 76 26.91 11.60 4.32
N SER A 77 27.81 11.69 3.34
CA SER A 77 27.41 11.84 1.94
C SER A 77 26.89 10.52 1.32
N HIS A 78 25.78 10.62 0.61
CA HIS A 78 25.15 9.52 -0.12
C HIS A 78 24.80 9.96 -1.53
N ALA A 79 25.25 9.20 -2.53
CA ALA A 79 24.95 9.42 -3.94
C ALA A 79 24.34 8.17 -4.55
N ASN A 80 23.16 8.30 -5.18
CA ASN A 80 22.53 7.20 -5.92
C ASN A 80 22.02 7.70 -7.28
N THR A 81 22.41 7.03 -8.36
CA THR A 81 21.87 7.24 -9.72
C THR A 81 20.80 6.21 -10.07
N GLY A 82 20.21 5.56 -9.08
CA GLY A 82 19.24 4.49 -9.24
C GLY A 82 18.07 4.63 -8.28
N LEU A 83 17.63 3.52 -7.68
CA LEU A 83 16.54 3.49 -6.71
C LEU A 83 17.08 3.18 -5.31
N THR A 84 16.64 3.95 -4.31
CA THR A 84 16.80 3.60 -2.89
C THR A 84 15.43 3.30 -2.31
N VAL A 85 15.32 2.18 -1.60
CA VAL A 85 14.09 1.77 -0.92
C VAL A 85 14.38 1.39 0.52
N HIS A 86 13.43 1.74 1.39
CA HIS A 86 13.40 1.32 2.78
C HIS A 86 12.44 0.13 2.89
N GLY A 87 12.99 -1.04 3.25
CA GLY A 87 12.22 -2.30 3.31
C GLY A 87 12.21 -3.12 2.02
N SER A 88 11.33 -4.13 1.97
CA SER A 88 11.26 -5.08 0.84
C SER A 88 10.48 -4.49 -0.34
N VAL A 89 11.03 -4.59 -1.54
CA VAL A 89 10.29 -4.32 -2.78
C VAL A 89 9.40 -5.51 -3.06
N GLN A 90 8.10 -5.26 -3.20
CA GLN A 90 7.14 -6.25 -3.69
C GLN A 90 6.79 -5.92 -5.14
N GLY A 91 6.99 -6.89 -6.04
CA GLY A 91 6.81 -6.74 -7.48
C GLY A 91 8.13 -6.75 -8.27
N SER A 92 8.03 -6.61 -9.59
CA SER A 92 9.18 -6.60 -10.49
C SER A 92 9.89 -5.24 -10.48
N MET A 93 11.22 -5.25 -10.37
CA MET A 93 12.05 -4.06 -10.50
C MET A 93 12.93 -4.16 -11.74
N GLU A 94 12.97 -3.10 -12.52
CA GLU A 94 13.88 -2.95 -13.65
C GLU A 94 14.71 -1.67 -13.46
N VAL A 95 16.02 -1.84 -13.42
CA VAL A 95 16.97 -0.71 -13.39
C VAL A 95 17.89 -0.86 -14.59
N ASP A 96 17.83 0.10 -15.51
CA ASP A 96 18.55 0.09 -16.78
C ASP A 96 19.24 1.43 -17.04
N GLY A 97 20.38 1.42 -17.72
CA GLY A 97 21.09 2.64 -18.10
C GLY A 97 21.39 3.59 -16.93
N THR A 98 21.90 3.08 -15.80
CA THR A 98 22.30 3.95 -14.68
C THR A 98 23.67 4.58 -14.91
N ALA A 99 23.78 5.89 -14.67
CA ALA A 99 25.06 6.59 -14.78
C ALA A 99 25.89 6.54 -13.50
N GLU A 100 27.03 7.24 -13.49
CA GLU A 100 28.01 7.23 -12.42
C GLU A 100 27.49 7.86 -11.11
N ALA A 101 27.67 7.16 -9.99
CA ALA A 101 27.45 7.68 -8.64
C ALA A 101 28.80 7.83 -7.92
N ARG A 102 29.03 9.00 -7.30
CA ARG A 102 30.28 9.30 -6.59
C ARG A 102 30.01 9.88 -5.22
N ALA A 103 30.67 9.35 -4.20
CA ALA A 103 30.64 9.87 -2.84
C ALA A 103 32.07 10.08 -2.33
N GLU A 104 32.28 11.16 -1.59
CA GLU A 104 33.57 11.51 -0.98
C GLU A 104 33.49 11.39 0.55
N ASP A 105 34.65 11.49 1.23
CA ASP A 105 34.77 11.47 2.70
C ASP A 105 34.16 10.22 3.39
N GLY A 106 34.32 9.06 2.78
CA GLY A 106 33.80 7.79 3.31
C GLY A 106 32.29 7.61 3.14
N GLY A 107 31.65 8.45 2.32
CA GLY A 107 30.24 8.35 1.95
C GLY A 107 29.90 7.12 1.10
N ARG A 108 28.60 6.85 0.92
CA ARG A 108 28.10 5.69 0.17
C ARG A 108 27.65 6.11 -1.23
N ALA A 109 28.20 5.47 -2.25
CA ALA A 109 27.79 5.64 -3.64
C ALA A 109 27.22 4.34 -4.19
N ASN A 110 26.06 4.41 -4.84
CA ASN A 110 25.43 3.27 -5.49
C ASN A 110 24.94 3.66 -6.89
N THR A 111 25.15 2.78 -7.87
CA THR A 111 24.49 2.86 -9.17
C THR A 111 23.55 1.67 -9.28
N GLY A 112 22.26 1.92 -9.49
CA GLY A 112 21.29 0.84 -9.65
C GLY A 112 20.29 0.74 -8.52
N TYR A 113 20.53 -0.15 -7.57
CA TYR A 113 19.59 -0.46 -6.49
C TYR A 113 20.31 -0.49 -5.15
N ASP A 114 19.77 0.26 -4.17
CA ASP A 114 20.22 0.27 -2.79
C ASP A 114 19.06 -0.02 -1.85
N GLN A 115 19.27 -0.96 -0.92
CA GLN A 115 18.29 -1.33 0.10
C GLN A 115 18.84 -0.97 1.47
N LEU A 116 18.16 -0.06 2.16
CA LEU A 116 18.54 0.48 3.48
C LEU A 116 17.64 -0.06 4.60
#